data_AF-A0A7C6TH01-F1
#
_entry.id   AF-A0A7C6TH01-F1
#
_cell.length_a   1.000
_cell.length_b   1.000
_cell.length_c   1.000
_cell.angle_alpha   90.00
_cell.angle_beta   90.00
_cell.angle_gamma   90.00
#
_symmetry.space_group_name_H-M   'P 1'
#
loop_
_entity.id
_entity.type
_entity.pdbx_description
1 polymer ?
#
loop_
_entity_poly.entity_id
_entity_poly.type
_entity_poly.pdbx_seq_one_letter_code
_entity_poly.pdbx_strand_id
1 'polypeptide(L)'
;MSERFGTDSVAVPDSLNNGLRPRIIDFLMRYSASESPDTLEQRQLSGEFGLYAGATTPDLYGMTDAVYVLHTVGQLDSLTSRESRCTWAERILACQGDDGWFTRLNHRGHPKEHATAYALGALALLAREPDEGYLANVRPIGPLLPLLTSRQHFTHWIEKLGFVPTLRGILGKNLGWHYIWRSSHIGGGVPAIIATAAPLFSQWWPDAPIDSEQWFRWYFEWLDGHINPNSGYWQRAIWNRVYHKPTHIDMGGAVHFYWIYDALGRPFPYPEAVIKSTIGLQRPDGLYADHPFCIDLDADFCIVRSFLQLPESLQVEYQEIVHRAIERNFEAIVSALTEQPLEGIYSDSHGLPGALAALVECGKLPGFRHAAALADWQHPLDKVCWL
;
A
#
# COMPACT_ATOMS: atom_id res chain seq x y z
N MET A 1 10.79 -7.34 32.77
CA MET A 1 11.35 -6.36 31.81
C MET A 1 10.63 -5.04 32.00
N SER A 2 10.91 -4.37 33.11
CA SER A 2 10.44 -3.02 33.44
C SER A 2 11.71 -2.17 33.51
N GLU A 3 12.22 -1.79 32.34
CA GLU A 3 13.28 -0.79 32.26
C GLU A 3 12.67 0.51 31.72
N ARG A 4 13.12 1.58 32.36
CA ARG A 4 12.67 2.96 32.23
C ARG A 4 12.91 3.45 30.81
N PHE A 5 11.87 3.44 29.98
CA PHE A 5 11.84 4.31 28.81
C PHE A 5 11.49 5.71 29.30
N GLY A 6 12.41 6.67 29.11
CA GLY A 6 12.15 8.08 29.37
C GLY A 6 10.98 8.52 28.49
N THR A 7 9.91 9.00 29.11
CA THR A 7 8.66 9.40 28.47
C THR A 7 8.73 10.85 27.99
N ASP A 8 9.82 11.24 27.34
CA ASP A 8 9.86 12.56 26.71
C ASP A 8 8.98 12.47 25.45
N SER A 9 7.69 12.75 25.63
CA SER A 9 6.72 12.73 24.54
C SER A 9 7.12 13.78 23.50
N VAL A 10 7.25 13.36 22.25
CA VAL A 10 7.50 14.27 21.13
C VAL A 10 6.33 15.26 21.04
N ALA A 11 6.64 16.55 20.96
CA ALA A 11 5.63 17.58 20.77
C ALA A 11 5.07 17.49 19.33
N VAL A 12 3.98 16.74 19.15
CA VAL A 12 3.23 16.73 17.90
C VAL A 12 2.50 18.08 17.76
N PRO A 13 2.67 18.82 16.66
CA PRO A 13 1.91 20.04 16.43
C PRO A 13 0.40 19.76 16.39
N ASP A 14 -0.41 20.70 16.89
CA ASP A 14 -1.88 20.60 16.87
C ASP A 14 -2.46 20.40 15.46
N SER A 15 -1.69 20.78 14.42
CA SER A 15 -2.03 20.52 13.02
C SER A 15 -0.78 20.26 12.18
N LEU A 16 -0.74 19.13 11.48
CA LEU A 16 0.30 18.84 10.49
C LEU A 16 0.22 19.74 9.24
N ASN A 17 -0.90 20.46 9.08
CA ASN A 17 -1.17 21.31 7.91
C ASN A 17 -0.25 22.54 7.84
N ASN A 18 0.16 23.09 8.98
CA ASN A 18 0.93 24.34 9.02
C ASN A 18 2.45 24.14 8.88
N GLY A 19 2.94 22.90 8.84
CA GLY A 19 4.38 22.61 8.80
C GLY A 19 4.75 21.45 7.89
N LEU A 20 4.18 20.26 8.13
CA LEU A 20 4.57 19.06 7.41
C LEU A 20 4.00 19.04 5.98
N ARG A 21 2.74 19.45 5.79
CA ARG A 21 2.09 19.46 4.47
C ARG A 21 2.84 20.30 3.43
N PRO A 22 3.21 21.58 3.67
CA PRO A 22 3.99 22.35 2.71
C PRO A 22 5.31 21.68 2.33
N ARG A 23 6.01 21.09 3.30
CA ARG A 23 7.28 20.37 3.05
C ARG A 23 7.10 19.13 2.17
N ILE A 24 6.01 18.40 2.37
CA ILE A 24 5.66 17.25 1.52
C ILE A 24 5.43 17.71 0.08
N ILE A 25 4.68 18.80 -0.11
CA ILE A 25 4.41 19.35 -1.44
C ILE A 25 5.71 19.85 -2.08
N ASP A 26 6.54 20.59 -1.36
CA ASP A 26 7.83 21.08 -1.85
C ASP A 26 8.77 19.93 -2.26
N PHE A 27 8.82 18.86 -1.46
CA PHE A 27 9.58 17.66 -1.79
C PHE A 27 9.04 17.00 -3.05
N LEU A 28 7.72 16.80 -3.15
CA LEU A 28 7.08 16.18 -4.31
C LEU A 28 7.34 16.96 -5.59
N MET A 29 7.35 18.29 -5.52
CA MET A 29 7.56 19.15 -6.69
C MET A 29 8.96 19.03 -7.30
N ARG A 30 9.97 18.56 -6.56
CA ARG A 30 11.32 18.28 -7.09
C ARG A 30 11.36 17.09 -8.05
N TYR A 31 10.32 16.26 -8.02
CA TYR A 31 10.13 15.13 -8.91
C TYR A 31 9.32 15.50 -10.15
N SER A 32 8.86 16.75 -10.27
CA SER A 32 8.15 17.19 -11.47
C SER A 32 9.12 17.33 -12.65
N ALA A 33 8.77 16.71 -13.78
CA ALA A 33 9.59 16.69 -14.99
C ALA A 33 9.42 17.93 -15.89
N SER A 34 8.47 18.81 -15.58
CA SER A 34 8.29 20.08 -16.28
C SER A 34 9.34 21.12 -15.84
N GLU A 35 9.76 22.01 -16.73
CA GLU A 35 10.51 23.21 -16.32
C GLU A 35 9.69 24.04 -15.31
N SER A 36 10.36 24.48 -14.24
CA SER A 36 9.74 25.13 -13.09
C SER A 36 9.11 26.48 -13.48
N PRO A 37 7.79 26.70 -13.35
CA PRO A 37 7.23 28.04 -13.41
C PRO A 37 7.51 28.81 -12.12
N ASP A 38 7.38 30.14 -12.20
CA ASP A 38 7.80 31.08 -11.14
C ASP A 38 6.97 31.01 -9.83
N THR A 39 5.75 30.41 -9.80
CA THR A 39 4.96 30.21 -8.55
C THR A 39 4.02 28.97 -8.58
N LEU A 40 3.82 28.32 -7.42
CA LEU A 40 3.00 27.11 -7.25
C LEU A 40 1.48 27.37 -7.27
N GLU A 41 1.04 28.53 -6.78
CA GLU A 41 -0.39 28.85 -6.57
C GLU A 41 -1.19 28.97 -7.87
N GLN A 42 -0.52 29.05 -9.02
CA GLN A 42 -1.17 29.16 -10.34
C GLN A 42 -1.11 27.86 -11.15
N ARG A 43 -0.49 26.79 -10.61
CA ARG A 43 -0.19 25.58 -11.37
C ARG A 43 -1.24 24.51 -11.15
N GLN A 44 -1.87 24.07 -12.24
CA GLN A 44 -2.58 22.79 -12.27
C GLN A 44 -1.57 21.67 -12.58
N LEU A 45 -1.46 20.68 -11.70
CA LEU A 45 -0.53 19.56 -11.85
C LEU A 45 -1.08 18.53 -12.84
N SER A 46 -0.40 18.30 -13.95
CA SER A 46 -0.88 17.43 -15.04
C SER A 46 -0.31 16.01 -15.02
N GLY A 47 0.49 15.64 -14.02
CA GLY A 47 1.08 14.30 -13.91
C GLY A 47 2.43 14.13 -14.58
N GLU A 48 3.19 15.22 -14.71
CA GLU A 48 4.58 15.13 -15.16
C GLU A 48 5.50 14.90 -13.96
N PHE A 49 5.51 13.67 -13.43
CA PHE A 49 6.34 13.29 -12.29
C PHE A 49 7.20 12.07 -12.62
N GLY A 50 8.49 12.13 -12.31
CA GLY A 50 9.42 11.00 -12.39
C GLY A 50 9.74 10.44 -11.00
N LEU A 51 10.22 9.20 -10.95
CA LEU A 51 10.59 8.52 -9.70
C LEU A 51 11.76 9.19 -8.98
N TYR A 52 12.69 9.78 -9.73
CA TYR A 52 13.89 10.41 -9.21
C TYR A 52 13.85 11.92 -9.37
N ALA A 53 14.39 12.65 -8.40
CA ALA A 53 14.47 14.10 -8.45
C ALA A 53 15.28 14.56 -9.68
N GLY A 54 14.80 15.60 -10.36
CA GLY A 54 15.43 16.10 -11.59
C GLY A 54 15.25 15.20 -12.82
N ALA A 55 14.40 14.19 -12.77
CA ALA A 55 14.02 13.43 -13.97
C ALA A 55 13.42 14.36 -15.03
N THR A 56 13.88 14.24 -16.27
CA THR A 56 13.41 15.04 -17.42
C THR A 56 12.19 14.43 -18.11
N THR A 57 11.80 13.22 -17.71
CA THR A 57 10.66 12.49 -18.25
C THR A 57 9.84 11.89 -17.12
N PRO A 58 8.50 11.94 -17.19
CA PRO A 58 7.67 11.24 -16.22
C PRO A 58 7.83 9.72 -16.35
N ASP A 59 7.55 9.01 -15.27
CA ASP A 59 7.50 7.56 -15.26
C ASP A 59 6.35 7.05 -14.40
N LEU A 60 6.07 5.75 -14.49
CA LEU A 60 4.89 5.16 -13.87
C LEU A 60 4.85 5.46 -12.37
N TYR A 61 5.97 5.25 -11.65
CA TYR A 61 6.00 5.37 -10.20
C TYR A 61 5.96 6.82 -9.75
N GLY A 62 6.72 7.71 -10.40
CA GLY A 62 6.65 9.14 -10.08
C GLY A 62 5.22 9.69 -10.20
N MET A 63 4.52 9.30 -11.28
CA MET A 63 3.13 9.69 -11.50
C MET A 63 2.17 9.11 -10.45
N THR A 64 2.28 7.82 -10.13
CA THR A 64 1.39 7.17 -9.17
C THR A 64 1.67 7.63 -7.74
N ASP A 65 2.94 7.71 -7.33
CA ASP A 65 3.36 8.16 -6.01
C ASP A 65 2.79 9.56 -5.72
N ALA A 66 2.89 10.47 -6.70
CA ALA A 66 2.35 11.81 -6.58
C ALA A 66 0.82 11.82 -6.40
N VAL A 67 0.07 10.95 -7.09
CA VAL A 67 -1.39 10.83 -6.87
C VAL A 67 -1.68 10.38 -5.44
N TYR A 68 -1.00 9.33 -4.95
CA TYR A 68 -1.20 8.82 -3.60
C TYR A 68 -0.82 9.86 -2.53
N VAL A 69 0.30 10.56 -2.69
CA VAL A 69 0.73 11.62 -1.77
C VAL A 69 -0.30 12.74 -1.74
N LEU A 70 -0.67 13.29 -2.91
CA LEU A 70 -1.63 14.40 -3.01
C LEU A 70 -3.02 14.03 -2.48
N HIS A 71 -3.48 12.81 -2.76
CA HIS A 71 -4.71 12.30 -2.19
C HIS A 71 -4.61 12.24 -0.66
N THR A 72 -3.55 11.62 -0.15
CA THR A 72 -3.36 11.38 1.28
C THR A 72 -3.31 12.67 2.09
N VAL A 73 -2.60 13.69 1.61
CA VAL A 73 -2.52 14.99 2.33
C VAL A 73 -3.69 15.93 2.06
N GLY A 74 -4.71 15.48 1.30
CA GLY A 74 -5.92 16.26 0.99
C GLY A 74 -5.68 17.42 0.02
N GLN A 75 -4.70 17.31 -0.89
CA GLN A 75 -4.32 18.37 -1.84
C GLN A 75 -4.59 18.01 -3.32
N LEU A 76 -5.10 16.81 -3.61
CA LEU A 76 -5.38 16.41 -4.99
C LEU A 76 -6.38 17.37 -5.67
N ASP A 77 -7.47 17.75 -4.99
CA ASP A 77 -8.51 18.61 -5.56
C ASP A 77 -8.08 20.08 -5.69
N SER A 78 -7.24 20.58 -4.78
CA SER A 78 -6.76 21.96 -4.82
C SER A 78 -5.68 22.18 -5.88
N LEU A 79 -4.89 21.14 -6.19
CA LEU A 79 -3.76 21.21 -7.12
C LEU A 79 -4.06 20.62 -8.51
N THR A 80 -5.27 20.13 -8.75
CA THR A 80 -5.68 19.58 -10.06
C THR A 80 -7.04 20.09 -10.50
N SER A 81 -7.19 20.32 -11.80
CA SER A 81 -8.51 20.42 -12.44
C SER A 81 -8.90 19.09 -13.06
N ARG A 82 -10.17 18.97 -13.48
CA ARG A 82 -10.66 17.82 -14.25
C ARG A 82 -9.83 17.58 -15.53
N GLU A 83 -9.48 18.63 -16.27
CA GLU A 83 -8.62 18.53 -17.46
C GLU A 83 -7.22 18.02 -17.10
N SER A 84 -6.66 18.53 -16.01
CA SER A 84 -5.36 18.11 -15.50
C SER A 84 -5.35 16.64 -15.09
N ARG A 85 -6.40 16.17 -14.39
CA ARG A 85 -6.57 14.76 -14.02
C ARG A 85 -6.79 13.84 -15.21
N CYS A 86 -7.49 14.30 -16.25
CA CYS A 86 -7.63 13.58 -17.52
C CYS A 86 -6.25 13.37 -18.17
N THR A 87 -5.47 14.43 -18.28
CA THR A 87 -4.10 14.37 -18.82
C THR A 87 -3.22 13.42 -18.00
N TRP A 88 -3.34 13.46 -16.68
CA TRP A 88 -2.61 12.57 -15.77
C TRP A 88 -3.00 11.10 -16.01
N ALA A 89 -4.30 10.81 -16.08
CA ALA A 89 -4.82 9.48 -16.32
C ALA A 89 -4.35 8.93 -17.67
N GLU A 90 -4.36 9.73 -18.73
CA GLU A 90 -3.83 9.37 -20.06
C GLU A 90 -2.35 8.96 -20.00
N ARG A 91 -1.53 9.69 -19.26
CA ARG A 91 -0.10 9.38 -19.08
C ARG A 91 0.12 8.07 -18.31
N ILE A 92 -0.64 7.85 -17.23
CA ILE A 92 -0.60 6.57 -16.50
C ILE A 92 -1.03 5.42 -17.43
N LEU A 93 -2.14 5.57 -18.15
CA LEU A 93 -2.65 4.57 -19.11
C LEU A 93 -1.64 4.26 -20.23
N ALA A 94 -0.86 5.25 -20.67
CA ALA A 94 0.20 5.05 -21.66
C ALA A 94 1.33 4.12 -21.18
N CYS A 95 1.47 3.93 -19.86
CA CYS A 95 2.42 2.99 -19.25
C CYS A 95 1.98 1.52 -19.36
N GLN A 96 0.73 1.27 -19.78
CA GLN A 96 0.23 -0.08 -20.01
C GLN A 96 0.92 -0.71 -21.23
N GLY A 97 1.34 -1.97 -21.11
CA GLY A 97 1.89 -2.80 -22.18
C GLY A 97 0.80 -3.46 -23.03
N ASP A 98 1.20 -4.16 -24.10
CA ASP A 98 0.25 -4.79 -25.03
C ASP A 98 -0.42 -6.04 -24.46
N ASP A 99 0.17 -6.63 -23.42
CA ASP A 99 -0.42 -7.72 -22.63
C ASP A 99 -1.33 -7.22 -21.50
N GLY A 100 -1.53 -5.90 -21.41
CA GLY A 100 -2.35 -5.21 -20.43
C GLY A 100 -1.66 -4.90 -19.10
N TRP A 101 -0.44 -5.37 -18.84
CA TRP A 101 0.26 -5.03 -17.59
C TRP A 101 0.92 -3.65 -17.69
N PHE A 102 0.92 -2.88 -16.59
CA PHE A 102 1.64 -1.61 -16.49
C PHE A 102 3.14 -1.87 -16.30
N THR A 103 3.84 -2.01 -17.41
CA THR A 103 5.25 -2.40 -17.47
C THR A 103 6.14 -1.37 -18.16
N ARG A 104 5.57 -0.48 -18.98
CA ARG A 104 6.32 0.61 -19.62
C ARG A 104 6.62 1.68 -18.57
N LEU A 105 7.80 2.28 -18.65
CA LEU A 105 8.26 3.31 -17.71
C LEU A 105 8.19 2.87 -16.23
N ASN A 106 8.28 1.57 -15.94
CA ASN A 106 8.42 1.05 -14.58
C ASN A 106 9.91 1.10 -14.18
N HIS A 107 10.43 2.31 -13.93
CA HIS A 107 11.84 2.51 -13.58
C HIS A 107 12.22 1.93 -12.22
N ARG A 108 11.25 1.84 -11.28
CA ARG A 108 11.46 1.25 -9.97
C ARG A 108 11.77 -0.25 -10.02
N GLY A 109 11.24 -0.94 -11.04
CA GLY A 109 11.53 -2.36 -11.29
C GLY A 109 10.76 -3.32 -10.38
N HIS A 110 9.63 -2.90 -9.80
CA HIS A 110 8.74 -3.80 -9.08
C HIS A 110 8.07 -4.82 -10.01
N PRO A 111 7.57 -5.95 -9.47
CA PRO A 111 6.75 -6.89 -10.23
C PRO A 111 5.59 -6.19 -10.95
N LYS A 112 5.26 -6.65 -12.15
CA LYS A 112 4.22 -6.06 -13.00
C LYS A 112 2.83 -6.08 -12.33
N GLU A 113 2.59 -7.05 -11.45
CA GLU A 113 1.37 -7.18 -10.66
C GLU A 113 1.22 -6.03 -9.68
N HIS A 114 2.27 -5.71 -8.91
CA HIS A 114 2.26 -4.57 -8.00
C HIS A 114 2.18 -3.25 -8.78
N ALA A 115 2.98 -3.08 -9.84
CA ALA A 115 2.91 -1.88 -10.67
C ALA A 115 1.52 -1.66 -11.29
N THR A 116 0.84 -2.72 -11.71
CA THR A 116 -0.50 -2.64 -12.28
C THR A 116 -1.55 -2.33 -11.21
N ALA A 117 -1.52 -3.02 -10.07
CA ALA A 117 -2.44 -2.72 -8.96
C ALA A 117 -2.29 -1.26 -8.49
N TYR A 118 -1.05 -0.77 -8.38
CA TYR A 118 -0.75 0.61 -7.98
C TYR A 118 -1.24 1.63 -9.01
N ALA A 119 -1.05 1.37 -10.31
CA ALA A 119 -1.55 2.21 -11.38
C ALA A 119 -3.09 2.28 -11.40
N LEU A 120 -3.78 1.15 -11.22
CA LEU A 120 -5.23 1.11 -11.14
C LEU A 120 -5.75 1.88 -9.91
N GLY A 121 -5.07 1.75 -8.77
CA GLY A 121 -5.38 2.53 -7.57
C GLY A 121 -5.23 4.03 -7.83
N ALA A 122 -4.14 4.47 -8.45
CA ALA A 122 -3.97 5.88 -8.81
C ALA A 122 -5.06 6.39 -9.77
N LEU A 123 -5.45 5.61 -10.79
CA LEU A 123 -6.55 5.95 -11.70
C LEU A 123 -7.88 6.08 -10.95
N ALA A 124 -8.14 5.22 -9.96
CA ALA A 124 -9.32 5.31 -9.11
C ALA A 124 -9.30 6.54 -8.19
N LEU A 125 -8.14 6.91 -7.64
CA LEU A 125 -7.99 8.10 -6.80
C LEU A 125 -8.14 9.41 -7.58
N LEU A 126 -7.69 9.42 -8.84
CA LEU A 126 -7.88 10.55 -9.76
C LEU A 126 -9.35 10.79 -10.11
N ALA A 127 -10.21 9.77 -10.09
CA ALA A 127 -11.64 9.94 -10.33
C ALA A 127 -12.31 10.62 -9.11
N ARG A 128 -12.72 11.88 -9.28
CA ARG A 128 -13.41 12.70 -8.26
C ARG A 128 -14.90 12.82 -8.53
N GLU A 129 -15.28 12.81 -9.80
CA GLU A 129 -16.68 12.88 -10.24
C GLU A 129 -17.14 11.52 -10.79
N PRO A 130 -18.43 11.15 -10.67
CA PRO A 130 -18.93 9.84 -11.11
C PRO A 130 -18.73 9.55 -12.62
N ASP A 131 -18.60 10.59 -13.44
CA ASP A 131 -18.36 10.50 -14.88
C ASP A 131 -16.86 10.49 -15.27
N GLU A 132 -15.95 10.66 -14.30
CA GLU A 132 -14.50 10.50 -14.50
C GLU A 132 -14.10 9.01 -14.47
N GLY A 133 -14.60 8.25 -15.44
CA GLY A 133 -14.38 6.79 -15.55
C GLY A 133 -13.01 6.39 -16.12
N TYR A 134 -11.89 6.86 -15.56
CA TYR A 134 -10.55 6.59 -16.13
C TYR A 134 -10.21 5.10 -16.22
N LEU A 135 -10.70 4.30 -15.28
CA LEU A 135 -10.55 2.83 -15.29
C LEU A 135 -11.19 2.18 -16.52
N ALA A 136 -12.22 2.76 -17.12
CA ALA A 136 -12.88 2.22 -18.32
C ALA A 136 -11.95 2.15 -19.54
N ASN A 137 -10.85 2.91 -19.52
CA ASN A 137 -9.86 2.94 -20.60
C ASN A 137 -8.71 1.94 -20.41
N VAL A 138 -8.72 1.16 -19.31
CA VAL A 138 -7.71 0.11 -19.07
C VAL A 138 -7.93 -1.02 -20.08
N ARG A 139 -6.86 -1.41 -20.80
CA ARG A 139 -6.90 -2.53 -21.75
C ARG A 139 -6.97 -3.89 -21.03
N PRO A 140 -7.51 -4.94 -21.68
CA PRO A 140 -7.55 -6.29 -21.12
C PRO A 140 -6.19 -6.80 -20.66
N ILE A 141 -6.13 -7.32 -19.44
CA ILE A 141 -4.94 -7.98 -18.90
C ILE A 141 -4.99 -9.46 -19.25
N GLY A 142 -4.64 -9.77 -20.50
CA GLY A 142 -4.78 -11.11 -21.11
C GLY A 142 -4.33 -12.28 -20.20
N PRO A 143 -3.16 -12.19 -19.54
CA PRO A 143 -2.68 -13.26 -18.66
C PRO A 143 -3.54 -13.57 -17.43
N LEU A 144 -4.51 -12.72 -17.07
CA LEU A 144 -5.46 -13.04 -15.98
C LEU A 144 -6.54 -14.03 -16.41
N LEU A 145 -6.87 -14.11 -17.70
CA LEU A 145 -8.00 -14.91 -18.16
C LEU A 145 -7.91 -16.40 -17.76
N PRO A 146 -6.77 -17.09 -17.90
CA PRO A 146 -6.64 -18.47 -17.42
C PRO A 146 -6.79 -18.59 -15.89
N LEU A 147 -6.30 -17.59 -15.13
CA LEU A 147 -6.43 -17.57 -13.67
C LEU A 147 -7.89 -17.43 -13.24
N LEU A 148 -8.66 -16.60 -13.95
CA LEU A 148 -10.06 -16.29 -13.67
C LEU A 148 -11.02 -17.43 -14.05
N THR A 149 -10.65 -18.28 -15.01
CA THR A 149 -11.53 -19.31 -15.58
C THR A 149 -11.19 -20.74 -15.19
N SER A 150 -10.07 -20.95 -14.48
CA SER A 150 -9.58 -22.29 -14.16
C SER A 150 -9.03 -22.39 -12.74
N ARG A 151 -9.70 -23.18 -11.89
CA ARG A 151 -9.22 -23.50 -10.54
C ARG A 151 -7.81 -24.09 -10.55
N GLN A 152 -7.48 -24.91 -11.56
CA GLN A 152 -6.15 -25.49 -11.68
C GLN A 152 -5.06 -24.43 -11.91
N HIS A 153 -5.32 -23.45 -12.79
CA HIS A 153 -4.39 -22.35 -13.02
C HIS A 153 -4.26 -21.46 -11.79
N PHE A 154 -5.37 -21.17 -11.11
CA PHE A 154 -5.36 -20.50 -9.82
C PHE A 154 -4.49 -21.23 -8.78
N THR A 155 -4.71 -22.54 -8.57
CA THR A 155 -3.96 -23.34 -7.59
C THR A 155 -2.46 -23.35 -7.92
N HIS A 156 -2.10 -23.56 -9.19
CA HIS A 156 -0.70 -23.51 -9.61
C HIS A 156 -0.07 -22.14 -9.35
N TRP A 157 -0.80 -21.06 -9.65
CA TRP A 157 -0.33 -19.70 -9.44
C TRP A 157 -0.10 -19.40 -7.95
N ILE A 158 -1.09 -19.67 -7.09
CA ILE A 158 -0.99 -19.34 -5.66
C ILE A 158 0.07 -20.20 -4.97
N GLU A 159 0.23 -21.47 -5.34
CA GLU A 159 1.28 -22.34 -4.77
C GLU A 159 2.69 -21.89 -5.16
N LYS A 160 2.87 -21.38 -6.38
CA LYS A 160 4.17 -20.94 -6.88
C LYS A 160 4.52 -19.53 -6.39
N LEU A 161 3.56 -18.61 -6.43
CA LEU A 161 3.68 -17.19 -6.04
C LEU A 161 4.98 -16.51 -6.52
N GLY A 162 5.37 -16.73 -7.78
CA GLY A 162 6.59 -16.16 -8.34
C GLY A 162 7.90 -16.90 -7.98
N PHE A 163 7.82 -18.10 -7.39
CA PHE A 163 8.99 -18.96 -7.19
C PHE A 163 9.68 -19.30 -8.52
N VAL A 164 10.97 -19.00 -8.61
CA VAL A 164 11.81 -19.33 -9.76
C VAL A 164 13.01 -20.16 -9.29
N PRO A 165 13.02 -21.50 -9.53
CA PRO A 165 14.07 -22.40 -9.06
C PRO A 165 15.34 -22.32 -9.94
N THR A 166 15.87 -21.11 -10.13
CA THR A 166 17.14 -20.87 -10.84
C THR A 166 18.08 -20.10 -9.92
N LEU A 167 19.40 -20.20 -10.15
CA LEU A 167 20.38 -19.41 -9.38
C LEU A 167 20.06 -17.91 -9.42
N ARG A 168 19.68 -17.40 -10.60
CA ARG A 168 19.23 -16.01 -10.76
C ARG A 168 17.96 -15.71 -9.97
N GLY A 169 17.00 -16.63 -9.94
CA GLY A 169 15.79 -16.51 -9.14
C GLY A 169 16.09 -16.44 -7.64
N ILE A 170 16.98 -17.28 -7.15
CA ILE A 170 17.42 -17.31 -5.75
C ILE A 170 18.16 -16.02 -5.37
N LEU A 171 19.14 -15.60 -6.18
CA LEU A 171 19.88 -14.34 -5.96
C LEU A 171 18.96 -13.13 -6.05
N GLY A 172 17.97 -13.19 -6.94
CA GLY A 172 16.90 -12.20 -7.06
C GLY A 172 15.81 -12.34 -6.01
N LYS A 173 15.96 -13.19 -4.99
CA LYS A 173 14.96 -13.42 -3.92
C LYS A 173 13.55 -13.80 -4.41
N ASN A 174 13.42 -14.34 -5.62
CA ASN A 174 12.16 -14.87 -6.18
C ASN A 174 11.87 -16.26 -5.62
N LEU A 175 11.64 -16.32 -4.29
CA LEU A 175 11.56 -17.55 -3.52
C LEU A 175 10.12 -17.94 -3.16
N GLY A 176 9.12 -17.32 -3.79
CA GLY A 176 7.70 -17.59 -3.52
C GLY A 176 7.37 -17.40 -2.05
N TRP A 177 6.64 -18.35 -1.48
CA TRP A 177 6.28 -18.40 -0.06
C TRP A 177 7.48 -18.43 0.91
N HIS A 178 8.68 -18.71 0.44
CA HIS A 178 9.85 -18.62 1.29
C HIS A 178 10.28 -17.17 1.52
N TYR A 179 10.06 -16.24 0.59
CA TYR A 179 10.33 -14.81 0.84
C TYR A 179 9.04 -14.04 0.61
N ILE A 180 8.12 -14.17 1.57
CA ILE A 180 6.72 -13.80 1.37
C ILE A 180 6.54 -12.32 1.08
N TRP A 181 7.32 -11.41 1.69
CA TRP A 181 7.23 -9.97 1.41
C TRP A 181 7.38 -9.62 -0.08
N ARG A 182 8.33 -10.23 -0.81
CA ARG A 182 8.46 -9.95 -2.25
C ARG A 182 7.34 -10.60 -3.06
N SER A 183 6.96 -11.80 -2.66
CA SER A 183 5.99 -12.62 -3.40
C SER A 183 4.55 -12.16 -3.18
N SER A 184 4.25 -11.52 -2.05
CA SER A 184 2.96 -10.93 -1.74
C SER A 184 2.63 -9.74 -2.63
N HIS A 185 3.62 -9.05 -3.22
CA HIS A 185 3.37 -8.08 -4.29
C HIS A 185 2.69 -8.72 -5.53
N ILE A 186 2.92 -10.01 -5.77
CA ILE A 186 2.21 -10.79 -6.80
C ILE A 186 0.90 -11.31 -6.22
N GLY A 187 0.99 -11.94 -5.04
CA GLY A 187 -0.13 -12.62 -4.40
C GLY A 187 -1.28 -11.72 -3.97
N GLY A 188 -0.99 -10.48 -3.56
CA GLY A 188 -1.96 -9.43 -3.26
C GLY A 188 -2.21 -8.49 -4.44
N GLY A 189 -1.22 -8.29 -5.33
CA GLY A 189 -1.39 -7.42 -6.49
C GLY A 189 -2.41 -7.97 -7.50
N VAL A 190 -2.37 -9.27 -7.81
CA VAL A 190 -3.36 -9.91 -8.68
C VAL A 190 -4.81 -9.77 -8.16
N PRO A 191 -5.13 -10.14 -6.91
CA PRO A 191 -6.48 -9.95 -6.39
C PRO A 191 -6.89 -8.48 -6.32
N ALA A 192 -5.99 -7.55 -6.01
CA ALA A 192 -6.31 -6.11 -6.09
C ALA A 192 -6.74 -5.70 -7.50
N ILE A 193 -5.99 -6.14 -8.52
CA ILE A 193 -6.34 -5.90 -9.93
C ILE A 193 -7.70 -6.50 -10.26
N ILE A 194 -7.96 -7.74 -9.84
CA ILE A 194 -9.23 -8.42 -10.09
C ILE A 194 -10.39 -7.66 -9.42
N ALA A 195 -10.22 -7.22 -8.17
CA ALA A 195 -11.24 -6.45 -7.46
C ALA A 195 -11.54 -5.12 -8.16
N THR A 196 -10.50 -4.38 -8.58
CA THR A 196 -10.67 -3.08 -9.23
C THR A 196 -11.19 -3.20 -10.67
N ALA A 197 -10.75 -4.21 -11.42
CA ALA A 197 -11.09 -4.37 -12.85
C ALA A 197 -12.31 -5.26 -13.11
N ALA A 198 -12.90 -5.90 -12.09
CA ALA A 198 -14.05 -6.78 -12.25
C ALA A 198 -15.20 -6.20 -13.10
N PRO A 199 -15.58 -4.90 -12.95
CA PRO A 199 -16.62 -4.30 -13.81
C PRO A 199 -16.30 -4.28 -15.30
N LEU A 200 -15.01 -4.42 -15.68
CA LEU A 200 -14.54 -4.36 -17.07
C LEU A 200 -14.49 -5.75 -17.73
N PHE A 201 -14.61 -6.83 -16.97
CA PHE A 201 -14.39 -8.19 -17.50
C PHE A 201 -15.39 -8.59 -18.59
N SER A 202 -16.65 -8.17 -18.49
CA SER A 202 -17.66 -8.42 -19.53
C SER A 202 -17.36 -7.69 -20.84
N GLN A 203 -16.70 -6.54 -20.78
CA GLN A 203 -16.21 -5.82 -21.96
C GLN A 203 -14.95 -6.47 -22.52
N TRP A 204 -14.02 -6.89 -21.66
CA TRP A 204 -12.75 -7.47 -22.06
C TRP A 204 -12.89 -8.86 -22.69
N TRP A 205 -13.79 -9.69 -22.13
CA TRP A 205 -13.96 -11.08 -22.51
C TRP A 205 -15.45 -11.48 -22.48
N PRO A 206 -16.26 -11.00 -23.44
CA PRO A 206 -17.72 -11.17 -23.42
C PRO A 206 -18.18 -12.63 -23.45
N ASP A 207 -17.38 -13.52 -24.04
CA ASP A 207 -17.71 -14.94 -24.18
C ASP A 207 -17.05 -15.82 -23.11
N ALA A 208 -16.27 -15.24 -22.19
CA ALA A 208 -15.58 -16.00 -21.15
C ALA A 208 -16.46 -16.17 -19.89
N PRO A 209 -16.53 -17.37 -19.31
CA PRO A 209 -17.29 -17.61 -18.08
C PRO A 209 -16.50 -17.15 -16.86
N ILE A 210 -16.33 -15.83 -16.70
CA ILE A 210 -15.60 -15.25 -15.58
C ILE A 210 -16.54 -15.05 -14.40
N ASP A 211 -16.21 -15.69 -13.29
CA ASP A 211 -16.89 -15.54 -12.01
C ASP A 211 -15.86 -15.07 -10.96
N SER A 212 -15.76 -13.75 -10.80
CA SER A 212 -14.83 -13.13 -9.85
C SER A 212 -15.14 -13.53 -8.41
N GLU A 213 -16.42 -13.75 -8.06
CA GLU A 213 -16.81 -14.16 -6.70
C GLU A 213 -16.31 -15.58 -6.40
N GLN A 214 -16.48 -16.50 -7.35
CA GLN A 214 -15.93 -17.85 -7.25
C GLN A 214 -14.39 -17.83 -7.15
N TRP A 215 -13.72 -16.97 -7.92
CA TRP A 215 -12.28 -16.83 -7.85
C TRP A 215 -11.82 -16.37 -6.45
N PHE A 216 -12.47 -15.35 -5.87
CA PHE A 216 -12.15 -14.88 -4.52
C PHE A 216 -12.46 -15.93 -3.44
N ARG A 217 -13.47 -16.78 -3.66
CA ARG A 217 -13.72 -17.92 -2.79
C ARG A 217 -12.53 -18.88 -2.77
N TRP A 218 -11.99 -19.25 -3.93
CA TRP A 218 -10.79 -20.10 -3.97
C TRP A 218 -9.57 -19.42 -3.32
N TYR A 219 -9.42 -18.12 -3.56
CA TYR A 219 -8.34 -17.31 -2.99
C TYR A 219 -8.35 -17.33 -1.46
N PHE A 220 -9.49 -17.00 -0.86
CA PHE A 220 -9.59 -16.97 0.60
C PHE A 220 -9.66 -18.35 1.24
N GLU A 221 -10.30 -19.35 0.61
CA GLU A 221 -10.23 -20.75 1.07
C GLU A 221 -8.78 -21.22 1.17
N TRP A 222 -7.97 -20.89 0.17
CA TRP A 222 -6.56 -21.24 0.17
C TRP A 222 -5.81 -20.48 1.28
N LEU A 223 -5.99 -19.17 1.41
CA LEU A 223 -5.28 -18.37 2.40
C LEU A 223 -5.64 -18.76 3.84
N ASP A 224 -6.93 -18.90 4.14
CA ASP A 224 -7.41 -19.30 5.47
C ASP A 224 -6.89 -20.70 5.86
N GLY A 225 -6.79 -21.62 4.88
CA GLY A 225 -6.25 -22.97 5.11
C GLY A 225 -4.74 -23.03 5.35
N HIS A 226 -3.98 -21.95 5.12
CA HIS A 226 -2.52 -21.94 5.17
C HIS A 226 -1.92 -20.91 6.13
N ILE A 227 -2.74 -20.17 6.84
CA ILE A 227 -2.28 -19.18 7.82
C ILE A 227 -1.82 -19.86 9.11
N ASN A 228 -0.78 -19.33 9.76
CA ASN A 228 -0.35 -19.82 11.07
C ASN A 228 -1.20 -19.17 12.18
N PRO A 229 -2.01 -19.94 12.94
CA PRO A 229 -2.89 -19.38 13.97
C PRO A 229 -2.14 -18.69 15.13
N ASN A 230 -0.86 -19.02 15.34
CA ASN A 230 -0.08 -18.43 16.44
C ASN A 230 0.46 -17.04 16.12
N SER A 231 0.71 -16.75 14.85
CA SER A 231 1.21 -15.45 14.41
C SER A 231 0.17 -14.61 13.67
N GLY A 232 -0.85 -15.26 13.11
CA GLY A 232 -1.72 -14.64 12.13
C GLY A 232 -1.03 -14.41 10.79
N TYR A 233 0.12 -15.02 10.48
CA TYR A 233 0.82 -14.80 9.20
C TYR A 233 1.03 -16.09 8.40
N TRP A 234 1.23 -15.95 7.08
CA TRP A 234 1.55 -17.05 6.16
C TRP A 234 3.03 -17.44 6.22
N GLN A 235 3.42 -18.05 7.34
CA GLN A 235 4.79 -18.45 7.65
C GLN A 235 5.20 -19.78 6.99
N ARG A 236 5.24 -19.78 5.66
CA ARG A 236 5.48 -20.98 4.84
C ARG A 236 6.95 -21.19 4.46
N ALA A 237 7.87 -20.33 4.92
CA ALA A 237 9.28 -20.49 4.61
C ALA A 237 9.88 -21.70 5.33
N ILE A 238 10.95 -22.28 4.76
CA ILE A 238 11.58 -23.47 5.35
C ILE A 238 12.15 -23.16 6.75
N TRP A 239 12.63 -21.93 6.95
CA TRP A 239 13.12 -21.48 8.25
C TRP A 239 12.02 -21.28 9.29
N ASN A 240 10.74 -21.08 8.91
CA ASN A 240 9.65 -20.99 9.89
C ASN A 240 9.41 -22.33 10.64
N ARG A 241 9.96 -23.44 10.13
CA ARG A 241 9.99 -24.74 10.83
C ARG A 241 10.95 -24.75 12.02
N VAL A 242 11.92 -23.84 12.05
CA VAL A 242 12.94 -23.73 13.10
C VAL A 242 12.77 -22.44 13.90
N TYR A 243 12.45 -21.34 13.21
CA TYR A 243 12.20 -20.02 13.76
C TYR A 243 10.70 -19.74 13.76
N HIS A 244 10.06 -20.01 14.89
CA HIS A 244 8.60 -19.90 15.02
C HIS A 244 8.10 -18.47 15.30
N LYS A 245 8.99 -17.50 15.48
CA LYS A 245 8.59 -16.12 15.75
C LYS A 245 8.25 -15.38 14.46
N PRO A 246 7.27 -14.46 14.48
CA PRO A 246 7.01 -13.57 13.36
C PRO A 246 8.25 -12.69 13.07
N THR A 247 8.36 -12.28 11.81
CA THR A 247 9.40 -11.38 11.31
C THR A 247 8.78 -10.22 10.53
N HIS A 248 9.53 -9.14 10.29
CA HIS A 248 9.11 -8.07 9.38
C HIS A 248 8.78 -8.58 7.96
N ILE A 249 9.47 -9.63 7.49
CA ILE A 249 9.18 -10.26 6.20
C ILE A 249 7.80 -10.93 6.23
N ASP A 250 7.45 -11.60 7.33
CA ASP A 250 6.14 -12.23 7.48
C ASP A 250 5.01 -11.19 7.53
N MET A 251 5.20 -10.12 8.31
CA MET A 251 4.24 -9.01 8.45
C MET A 251 4.03 -8.25 7.14
N GLY A 252 5.11 -7.75 6.52
CA GLY A 252 5.05 -7.05 5.23
C GLY A 252 4.55 -7.96 4.09
N GLY A 253 4.71 -9.28 4.22
CA GLY A 253 4.06 -10.23 3.33
C GLY A 253 2.56 -10.36 3.56
N ALA A 254 2.15 -10.45 4.83
CA ALA A 254 0.77 -10.70 5.25
C ALA A 254 -0.17 -9.53 4.93
N VAL A 255 0.26 -8.30 5.18
CA VAL A 255 -0.56 -7.10 5.00
C VAL A 255 -1.11 -6.94 3.58
N HIS A 256 -0.33 -7.28 2.54
CA HIS A 256 -0.77 -7.22 1.14
C HIS A 256 -1.96 -8.14 0.87
N PHE A 257 -2.08 -9.24 1.62
CA PHE A 257 -3.27 -10.07 1.58
C PHE A 257 -4.39 -9.47 2.41
N TYR A 258 -4.08 -8.94 3.60
CA TYR A 258 -5.07 -8.30 4.47
C TYR A 258 -5.75 -7.06 3.87
N TRP A 259 -5.08 -6.31 2.99
CA TRP A 259 -5.73 -5.25 2.21
C TRP A 259 -6.89 -5.79 1.37
N ILE A 260 -6.76 -7.01 0.82
CA ILE A 260 -7.82 -7.67 0.05
C ILE A 260 -8.93 -8.17 0.97
N TYR A 261 -8.58 -8.67 2.16
CA TYR A 261 -9.60 -9.03 3.16
C TYR A 261 -10.44 -7.82 3.53
N ASP A 262 -9.82 -6.69 3.89
CA ASP A 262 -10.50 -5.46 4.27
C ASP A 262 -11.35 -4.90 3.13
N ALA A 263 -10.77 -4.77 1.92
CA ALA A 263 -11.46 -4.23 0.75
C ALA A 263 -12.70 -5.05 0.32
N LEU A 264 -12.72 -6.36 0.60
CA LEU A 264 -13.85 -7.24 0.30
C LEU A 264 -14.70 -7.57 1.52
N GLY A 265 -14.49 -6.88 2.65
CA GLY A 265 -15.26 -7.07 3.87
C GLY A 265 -15.14 -8.47 4.48
N ARG A 266 -14.02 -9.16 4.25
CA ARG A 266 -13.75 -10.48 4.84
C ARG A 266 -13.03 -10.32 6.18
N PRO A 267 -13.51 -10.99 7.25
CA PRO A 267 -12.84 -10.95 8.55
C PRO A 267 -11.42 -11.51 8.48
N PHE A 268 -10.50 -10.89 9.22
CA PHE A 268 -9.12 -11.34 9.31
C PHE A 268 -9.08 -12.65 10.10
N PRO A 269 -8.40 -13.69 9.60
CA PRO A 269 -8.10 -14.85 10.42
C PRO A 269 -7.16 -14.49 11.58
N TYR A 270 -7.53 -14.89 12.80
CA TYR A 270 -6.75 -14.76 14.04
C TYR A 270 -6.30 -13.31 14.36
N PRO A 271 -7.21 -12.32 14.44
CA PRO A 271 -6.86 -10.91 14.60
C PRO A 271 -6.06 -10.62 15.88
N GLU A 272 -6.31 -11.34 16.97
CA GLU A 272 -5.53 -11.22 18.21
C GLU A 272 -4.06 -11.62 18.02
N ALA A 273 -3.80 -12.67 17.23
CA ALA A 273 -2.44 -13.13 16.94
C ALA A 273 -1.69 -12.12 16.04
N VAL A 274 -2.40 -11.49 15.10
CA VAL A 274 -1.86 -10.41 14.25
C VAL A 274 -1.42 -9.24 15.12
N ILE A 275 -2.26 -8.76 16.05
CA ILE A 275 -1.92 -7.65 16.95
C ILE A 275 -0.65 -7.96 17.75
N LYS A 276 -0.61 -9.12 18.42
CA LYS A 276 0.55 -9.53 19.24
C LYS A 276 1.83 -9.63 18.41
N SER A 277 1.72 -10.25 17.23
CA SER A 277 2.85 -10.46 16.34
C SER A 277 3.39 -9.15 15.79
N THR A 278 2.50 -8.24 15.40
CA THR A 278 2.87 -6.92 14.87
C THR A 278 3.52 -6.06 15.94
N ILE A 279 2.87 -5.88 17.11
CA ILE A 279 3.42 -5.05 18.20
C ILE A 279 4.79 -5.59 18.66
N GLY A 280 4.97 -6.92 18.66
CA GLY A 280 6.26 -7.55 19.00
C GLY A 280 7.41 -7.26 18.03
N LEU A 281 7.12 -6.73 16.84
CA LEU A 281 8.13 -6.31 15.86
C LEU A 281 8.50 -4.83 15.99
N GLN A 282 7.71 -4.02 16.71
CA GLN A 282 7.96 -2.59 16.86
C GLN A 282 9.29 -2.33 17.57
N ARG A 283 10.10 -1.44 17.01
CA ARG A 283 11.39 -1.07 17.57
C ARG A 283 11.23 -0.17 18.81
N PRO A 284 12.30 0.01 19.62
CA PRO A 284 12.28 0.92 20.76
C PRO A 284 12.00 2.38 20.40
N ASP A 285 12.36 2.82 19.19
CA ASP A 285 12.09 4.16 18.67
C ASP A 285 10.63 4.35 18.20
N GLY A 286 9.86 3.27 18.06
CA GLY A 286 8.46 3.29 17.61
C GLY A 286 8.26 2.90 16.14
N LEU A 287 9.32 2.91 15.33
CA LEU A 287 9.27 2.53 13.92
C LEU A 287 9.33 1.00 13.72
N TYR A 288 9.03 0.55 12.51
CA TYR A 288 9.22 -0.84 12.07
C TYR A 288 10.43 -1.03 11.13
N ALA A 289 11.10 0.07 10.77
CA ALA A 289 12.38 0.09 10.06
C ALA A 289 13.27 1.22 10.60
N ASP A 290 14.40 1.47 9.93
CA ASP A 290 15.35 2.52 10.32
C ASP A 290 14.87 3.93 9.93
N HIS A 291 13.84 4.04 9.09
CA HIS A 291 13.16 5.28 8.71
C HIS A 291 11.71 4.97 8.33
N PRO A 292 10.81 5.98 8.34
CA PRO A 292 9.42 5.80 7.92
C PRO A 292 9.31 5.25 6.50
N PHE A 293 8.52 4.19 6.31
CA PHE A 293 8.34 3.56 5.01
C PHE A 293 7.00 2.81 4.94
N CYS A 294 6.73 2.09 3.84
CA CYS A 294 5.53 1.26 3.70
C CYS A 294 5.38 0.22 4.82
N ILE A 295 6.47 -0.22 5.44
CA ILE A 295 6.43 -1.22 6.52
C ILE A 295 5.77 -0.69 7.80
N ASP A 296 5.74 0.63 8.01
CA ASP A 296 5.01 1.23 9.12
C ASP A 296 3.50 1.21 8.85
N LEU A 297 3.07 1.52 7.61
CA LEU A 297 1.68 1.33 7.18
C LEU A 297 1.28 -0.14 7.34
N ASP A 298 2.14 -1.06 6.91
CA ASP A 298 1.89 -2.50 6.99
C ASP A 298 1.57 -2.92 8.43
N ALA A 299 2.30 -2.37 9.39
CA ALA A 299 2.12 -2.65 10.80
C ALA A 299 0.87 -1.98 11.38
N ASP A 300 0.69 -0.68 11.16
CA ASP A 300 -0.44 0.07 11.69
C ASP A 300 -1.76 -0.48 11.16
N PHE A 301 -1.81 -0.82 9.87
CA PHE A 301 -2.97 -1.48 9.25
C PHE A 301 -3.26 -2.84 9.91
N CYS A 302 -2.24 -3.67 10.10
CA CYS A 302 -2.41 -4.96 10.77
C CYS A 302 -2.95 -4.80 12.19
N ILE A 303 -2.45 -3.85 12.97
CA ILE A 303 -2.87 -3.61 14.35
C ILE A 303 -4.29 -3.04 14.40
N VAL A 304 -4.53 -1.92 13.71
CA VAL A 304 -5.79 -1.17 13.80
C VAL A 304 -6.95 -2.02 13.26
N ARG A 305 -6.81 -2.60 12.07
CA ARG A 305 -7.89 -3.37 11.45
C ARG A 305 -8.18 -4.66 12.18
N SER A 306 -7.17 -5.32 12.75
CA SER A 306 -7.38 -6.49 13.61
C SER A 306 -8.07 -6.11 14.92
N PHE A 307 -7.66 -5.01 15.55
CA PHE A 307 -8.24 -4.53 16.81
C PHE A 307 -9.74 -4.22 16.66
N LEU A 308 -10.11 -3.53 15.58
CA LEU A 308 -11.51 -3.20 15.27
C LEU A 308 -12.41 -4.43 15.04
N GLN A 309 -11.82 -5.58 14.71
CA GLN A 309 -12.54 -6.84 14.51
C GLN A 309 -12.61 -7.72 15.77
N LEU A 310 -11.92 -7.35 16.85
CA LEU A 310 -12.01 -8.07 18.11
C LEU A 310 -13.40 -7.89 18.76
N PRO A 311 -13.89 -8.90 19.53
CA PRO A 311 -15.00 -8.71 20.46
C PRO A 311 -14.71 -7.58 21.45
N GLU A 312 -15.75 -6.86 21.89
CA GLU A 312 -15.63 -5.71 22.81
C GLU A 312 -14.81 -6.01 24.07
N SER A 313 -14.98 -7.20 24.66
CA SER A 313 -14.21 -7.62 25.84
C SER A 313 -12.71 -7.66 25.60
N LEU A 314 -12.28 -8.09 24.41
CA LEU A 314 -10.88 -8.10 24.03
C LEU A 314 -10.43 -6.70 23.58
N GLN A 315 -11.29 -5.89 22.98
CA GLN A 315 -10.93 -4.50 22.68
C GLN A 315 -10.55 -3.74 23.97
N VAL A 316 -11.32 -3.92 25.06
CA VAL A 316 -10.99 -3.34 26.37
C VAL A 316 -9.64 -3.84 26.89
N GLU A 317 -9.33 -5.14 26.75
CA GLU A 317 -8.05 -5.72 27.18
C GLU A 317 -6.86 -5.18 26.38
N TYR A 318 -7.00 -5.03 25.06
CA TYR A 318 -5.92 -4.62 24.16
C TYR A 318 -5.81 -3.11 23.97
N GLN A 319 -6.79 -2.33 24.45
CA GLN A 319 -6.86 -0.89 24.17
C GLN A 319 -5.55 -0.16 24.51
N GLU A 320 -5.04 -0.32 25.73
CA GLU A 320 -3.84 0.41 26.17
C GLU A 320 -2.61 0.07 25.32
N ILE A 321 -2.38 -1.23 25.05
CA ILE A 321 -1.19 -1.66 24.31
C ILE A 321 -1.27 -1.28 22.83
N VAL A 322 -2.46 -1.35 22.21
CA VAL A 322 -2.70 -0.94 20.83
C VAL A 322 -2.52 0.57 20.69
N HIS A 323 -3.16 1.37 21.53
CA HIS A 323 -3.00 2.83 21.49
C HIS A 323 -1.54 3.24 21.66
N ARG A 324 -0.83 2.67 22.63
CA ARG A 324 0.59 2.96 22.84
C ARG A 324 1.44 2.62 21.62
N ALA A 325 1.19 1.47 20.97
CA ALA A 325 1.96 1.07 19.80
C ALA A 325 1.74 2.03 18.62
N ILE A 326 0.48 2.35 18.31
CA ILE A 326 0.09 3.25 17.23
C ILE A 326 0.58 4.68 17.48
N GLU A 327 0.42 5.21 18.70
CA GLU A 327 0.88 6.56 19.04
C GLU A 327 2.40 6.68 18.96
N ARG A 328 3.15 5.66 19.41
CA ARG A 328 4.62 5.66 19.28
C ARG A 328 5.08 5.62 17.82
N ASN A 329 4.42 4.84 16.97
CA ASN A 329 4.76 4.81 15.55
C ASN A 329 4.46 6.16 14.89
N PHE A 330 3.27 6.71 15.12
CA PHE A 330 2.87 8.03 14.63
C PHE A 330 3.86 9.12 15.03
N GLU A 331 4.19 9.21 16.32
CA GLU A 331 5.12 10.22 16.85
C GLU A 331 6.52 10.07 16.24
N ALA A 332 6.99 8.84 16.05
CA ALA A 332 8.27 8.57 15.42
C ALA A 332 8.30 8.94 13.93
N ILE A 333 7.22 8.67 13.18
CA ILE A 333 7.09 9.11 11.79
C ILE A 333 7.06 10.64 11.72
N VAL A 334 6.23 11.30 12.53
CA VAL A 334 6.15 12.78 12.54
C VAL A 334 7.50 13.39 12.89
N SER A 335 8.19 12.89 13.91
CA SER A 335 9.54 13.34 14.29
C SER A 335 10.50 13.20 13.10
N ALA A 336 10.59 12.02 12.48
CA ALA A 336 11.46 11.79 11.34
C ALA A 336 11.16 12.75 10.16
N LEU A 337 9.89 12.89 9.77
CA LEU A 337 9.50 13.74 8.64
C LEU A 337 9.62 15.25 8.92
N THR A 338 9.62 15.67 10.18
CA THR A 338 9.71 17.09 10.58
C THR A 338 11.11 17.52 11.01
N GLU A 339 11.95 16.63 11.51
CA GLU A 339 13.28 16.99 12.00
C GLU A 339 14.36 16.84 10.92
N GLN A 340 14.13 15.99 9.92
CA GLN A 340 15.09 15.73 8.85
C GLN A 340 14.59 16.24 7.49
N PRO A 341 15.46 16.73 6.59
CA PRO A 341 15.10 16.96 5.20
C PRO A 341 14.60 15.67 4.56
N LEU A 342 13.51 15.72 3.79
CA LEU A 342 12.91 14.52 3.20
C LEU A 342 13.86 13.83 2.20
N GLU A 343 14.74 14.59 1.55
CA GLU A 343 15.80 14.07 0.67
C GLU A 343 16.91 13.34 1.43
N GLY A 344 17.04 13.59 2.74
CA GLY A 344 17.91 12.83 3.63
C GLY A 344 17.33 11.48 4.02
N ILE A 345 16.00 11.33 3.91
CA ILE A 345 15.28 10.10 4.23
C ILE A 345 15.08 9.25 2.97
N TYR A 346 14.67 9.88 1.87
CA TYR A 346 14.25 9.20 0.65
C TYR A 346 15.14 9.57 -0.54
N SER A 347 15.63 8.54 -1.24
CA SER A 347 16.38 8.69 -2.49
C SER A 347 15.50 8.81 -3.74
N ASP A 348 14.22 8.43 -3.62
CA ASP A 348 13.21 8.47 -4.66
C ASP A 348 11.84 8.82 -4.05
N SER A 349 10.82 9.08 -4.88
CA SER A 349 9.47 9.43 -4.41
C SER A 349 8.75 8.29 -3.69
N HIS A 350 9.16 7.04 -3.92
CA HIS A 350 8.34 5.85 -3.67
C HIS A 350 8.20 5.47 -2.20
N GLY A 351 9.11 5.93 -1.34
CA GLY A 351 8.98 5.69 0.11
C GLY A 351 7.94 6.56 0.80
N LEU A 352 7.63 7.74 0.25
CA LEU A 352 6.78 8.72 0.89
C LEU A 352 5.29 8.30 0.97
N PRO A 353 4.65 7.73 -0.07
CA PRO A 353 3.26 7.29 0.00
C PRO A 353 2.97 6.39 1.20
N GLY A 354 3.82 5.38 1.44
CA GLY A 354 3.65 4.43 2.55
C GLY A 354 3.75 5.10 3.92
N ALA A 355 4.73 5.97 4.12
CA ALA A 355 4.90 6.69 5.38
C ALA A 355 3.71 7.64 5.69
N LEU A 356 3.18 8.32 4.67
CA LEU A 356 2.02 9.19 4.85
C LEU A 356 0.74 8.40 5.08
N ALA A 357 0.57 7.28 4.37
CA ALA A 357 -0.54 6.36 4.58
C ALA A 357 -0.55 5.77 6.00
N ALA A 358 0.62 5.45 6.56
CA ALA A 358 0.75 5.02 7.95
C ALA A 358 0.17 6.05 8.93
N LEU A 359 0.53 7.34 8.77
CA LEU A 359 0.00 8.41 9.61
C LEU A 359 -1.53 8.47 9.59
N VAL A 360 -2.16 8.37 8.42
CA VAL A 360 -3.63 8.44 8.31
C VAL A 360 -4.32 7.15 8.76
N GLU A 361 -3.65 6.00 8.70
CA GLU A 361 -4.16 4.73 9.24
C GLU A 361 -4.27 4.80 10.77
N CYS A 362 -3.34 5.46 11.46
CA CYS A 362 -3.45 5.73 12.90
C CYS A 362 -4.77 6.43 13.27
N GLY A 363 -5.25 7.34 12.40
CA GLY A 363 -6.51 8.07 12.57
C GLY A 363 -7.76 7.19 12.53
N LYS A 364 -7.65 5.93 12.07
CA LYS A 364 -8.74 4.95 12.07
C LYS A 364 -8.96 4.31 13.45
N LEU A 365 -8.00 4.45 14.38
CA LEU A 365 -8.12 3.94 15.74
C LEU A 365 -9.09 4.83 16.57
N PRO A 366 -10.17 4.28 17.14
CA PRO A 366 -11.11 5.05 17.96
C PRO A 366 -10.41 5.70 19.16
N GLY A 367 -10.62 7.00 19.36
CA GLY A 367 -10.00 7.74 20.46
C GLY A 367 -8.51 8.02 20.28
N PHE A 368 -7.98 7.89 19.05
CA PHE A 368 -6.60 8.24 18.74
C PHE A 368 -6.26 9.68 19.15
N ARG A 369 -5.22 9.86 19.96
CA ARG A 369 -4.83 11.14 20.57
C ARG A 369 -4.57 12.25 19.55
N HIS A 370 -3.99 11.91 18.40
CA HIS A 370 -3.56 12.88 17.38
C HIS A 370 -4.54 13.00 16.21
N ALA A 371 -5.79 12.53 16.36
CA ALA A 371 -6.78 12.54 15.28
C ALA A 371 -7.03 13.94 14.68
N ALA A 372 -7.02 14.99 15.51
CA ALA A 372 -7.21 16.37 15.05
C ALA A 372 -6.09 16.83 14.09
N ALA A 373 -4.86 16.31 14.25
CA ALA A 373 -3.74 16.68 13.41
C ALA A 373 -3.87 16.14 11.97
N LEU A 374 -4.77 15.17 11.75
CA LEU A 374 -5.03 14.47 10.50
C LEU A 374 -6.42 14.80 9.89
N ALA A 375 -7.17 15.73 10.47
CA ALA A 375 -8.60 15.92 10.14
C ALA A 375 -8.89 16.15 8.64
N ASP A 376 -7.95 16.75 7.90
CA ASP A 376 -8.09 17.04 6.46
C ASP A 376 -7.32 16.06 5.55
N TRP A 377 -6.73 15.01 6.12
CA TRP A 377 -5.99 14.00 5.38
C TRP A 377 -6.92 12.84 5.02
N GLN A 378 -6.64 12.15 3.91
CA GLN A 378 -7.50 11.09 3.36
C GLN A 378 -6.75 9.76 3.38
N HIS A 379 -7.42 8.68 3.76
CA HIS A 379 -6.82 7.35 3.73
C HIS A 379 -6.99 6.74 2.33
N PRO A 380 -5.90 6.47 1.56
CA PRO A 380 -6.02 6.00 0.19
C PRO A 380 -6.78 4.66 0.09
N LEU A 381 -6.53 3.72 1.02
CA LEU A 381 -7.21 2.42 1.03
C LEU A 381 -8.72 2.48 1.34
N ASP A 382 -9.30 3.65 1.65
CA ASP A 382 -10.75 3.81 1.70
C ASP A 382 -11.39 3.76 0.30
N LYS A 383 -10.59 3.99 -0.75
CA LYS A 383 -11.03 4.02 -2.15
C LYS A 383 -10.39 2.95 -3.02
N VAL A 384 -9.25 2.39 -2.61
CA VAL A 384 -8.47 1.45 -3.42
C VAL A 384 -8.08 0.21 -2.62
N CYS A 385 -7.79 -0.89 -3.32
CA CYS A 385 -7.44 -2.17 -2.70
C CYS A 385 -5.92 -2.40 -2.57
N TRP A 386 -5.09 -1.40 -2.89
CA TRP A 386 -3.65 -1.56 -3.01
C TRP A 386 -2.88 -0.24 -2.83
N LEU A 387 -1.69 -0.31 -2.24
CA LEU A 387 -0.70 0.76 -2.18
C LEU A 387 0.71 0.22 -2.47
#